data_AF-A0A3D8LEQ6-F1
#
_entry.id   AF-A0A3D8LEQ6-F1
#
_cell.length_a   1.000
_cell.length_b   1.000
_cell.length_c   1.000
_cell.angle_alpha   90.00
_cell.angle_beta   90.00
_cell.angle_gamma   90.00
#
_symmetry.space_group_name_H-M   'P 1'
#
loop_
_entity.id
_entity.type
_entity.pdbx_description
1 polymer ?
#
loop_
_entity_poly.entity_id
_entity_poly.type
_entity_poly.pdbx_seq_one_letter_code
_entity_poly.pdbx_strand_id
1 'polypeptide(L)'
;MRKDMKLNDIPKRNVHQVPEGYFDRLPMQIMERTARREQVTATAWYASLWRPVRHAMAPLILLLMFVGIYFFNIQQNQQQEMVTTVASLSDEEIMVYLDTYAQVETADFEEHSLADQDLAVEFLNVSSTTAEEELEYYKINDLDY
;
A
#
# COMPACT_ATOMS: atom_id res chain seq x y z
N MET A 1 11.39 93.56 33.88
CA MET A 1 10.08 93.46 33.19
C MET A 1 10.16 92.34 32.18
N ARG A 2 9.29 91.32 32.27
CA ARG A 2 9.17 90.27 31.24
C ARG A 2 8.19 90.76 30.18
N LYS A 3 8.54 90.59 28.91
CA LYS A 3 7.74 91.05 27.77
C LYS A 3 6.82 89.91 27.36
N ASP A 4 5.52 90.09 27.52
CA ASP A 4 4.51 89.10 27.12
C ASP A 4 4.40 89.10 25.58
N MET A 5 4.98 88.09 24.93
CA MET A 5 4.81 87.89 23.48
C MET A 5 3.41 87.33 23.20
N LYS A 6 2.61 88.05 22.40
CA LYS A 6 1.29 87.58 21.98
C LYS A 6 1.45 86.67 20.76
N LEU A 7 0.66 85.61 20.67
CA LEU A 7 0.70 84.64 19.56
C LEU A 7 0.51 85.30 18.17
N ASN A 8 -0.19 86.44 18.13
CA ASN A 8 -0.41 87.23 16.92
C ASN A 8 0.83 88.01 16.45
N ASP A 9 1.84 88.19 17.30
CA ASP A 9 3.09 88.89 16.96
C ASP A 9 4.08 87.97 16.21
N ILE A 10 3.75 86.68 16.07
CA ILE A 10 4.55 85.70 15.33
C ILE A 10 4.25 85.84 13.83
N PRO A 11 5.29 86.04 12.98
CA PRO A 11 5.08 86.19 11.55
C PRO A 11 4.55 84.89 10.95
N LYS A 12 3.33 84.95 10.41
CA LYS A 12 2.67 83.84 9.71
C LYS A 12 3.32 83.64 8.34
N ARG A 13 4.46 82.98 8.32
CA ARG A 13 5.17 82.60 7.08
C ARG A 13 4.61 81.27 6.59
N ASN A 14 4.02 81.25 5.40
CA ASN A 14 3.65 80.00 4.77
C ASN A 14 4.92 79.35 4.18
N VAL A 15 5.47 78.36 4.89
CA VAL A 15 6.67 77.63 4.49
C VAL A 15 6.39 76.49 3.50
N HIS A 16 5.11 76.26 3.18
CA HIS A 16 4.69 75.17 2.30
C HIS A 16 4.32 75.72 0.93
N GLN A 17 5.04 75.26 -0.09
CA GLN A 17 4.70 75.50 -1.48
C GLN A 17 4.09 74.23 -2.06
N VAL A 18 2.85 74.33 -2.52
CA VAL A 18 2.19 73.21 -3.19
C VAL A 18 2.56 73.21 -4.68
N PRO A 19 2.75 72.03 -5.28
CA PRO A 19 2.91 71.92 -6.72
C PRO A 19 1.70 72.45 -7.48
N GLU A 20 1.95 73.00 -8.67
CA GLU A 20 0.89 73.47 -9.56
C GLU A 20 -0.06 72.32 -9.92
N GLY A 21 -1.36 72.57 -9.82
CA GLY A 21 -2.40 71.58 -10.13
C GLY A 21 -2.53 70.41 -9.17
N TYR A 22 -1.87 70.45 -7.99
CA TYR A 22 -1.95 69.37 -7.00
C TYR A 22 -3.39 69.09 -6.57
N PHE A 23 -4.13 70.14 -6.20
CA PHE A 23 -5.51 70.01 -5.76
C PHE A 23 -6.50 69.74 -6.90
N ASP A 24 -6.14 70.04 -8.15
CA ASP A 24 -6.98 69.74 -9.31
C ASP A 24 -6.98 68.24 -9.65
N ARG A 25 -5.84 67.57 -9.43
CA ARG A 25 -5.68 66.13 -9.70
C ARG A 25 -6.06 65.24 -8.51
N LEU A 26 -6.07 65.81 -7.31
CA LEU A 26 -6.32 65.08 -6.06
C LEU A 26 -7.69 64.35 -6.04
N PRO A 27 -8.83 64.95 -6.45
CA PRO A 27 -10.13 64.27 -6.43
C PRO A 27 -10.14 63.02 -7.30
N MET A 28 -9.55 63.10 -8.50
CA MET A 28 -9.45 61.97 -9.43
C MET A 28 -8.62 60.83 -8.84
N GLN A 29 -7.48 61.15 -8.23
CA GLN A 29 -6.61 60.16 -7.58
C GLN A 29 -7.30 59.47 -6.38
N ILE A 30 -8.11 60.20 -5.62
CA ILE A 30 -8.86 59.62 -4.49
C ILE A 30 -9.93 58.66 -5.01
N MET A 31 -10.73 59.08 -6.00
CA MET A 31 -11.75 58.22 -6.62
C MET A 31 -11.15 56.94 -7.22
N GLU A 32 -10.01 57.04 -7.91
CA GLU A 32 -9.35 55.85 -8.47
C GLU A 32 -8.92 54.87 -7.37
N ARG A 33 -8.38 55.38 -6.26
CA ARG A 33 -7.91 54.56 -5.14
C ARG A 33 -9.06 53.91 -4.37
N THR A 34 -10.19 54.60 -4.18
CA THR A 34 -11.35 54.04 -3.49
C THR A 34 -12.08 53.01 -4.34
N ALA A 35 -12.32 53.32 -5.63
CA ALA A 35 -12.98 52.39 -6.56
C ALA A 35 -12.17 51.09 -6.76
N ARG A 36 -10.84 51.19 -6.85
CA ARG A 36 -9.97 50.01 -6.95
C ARG A 36 -10.02 49.13 -5.70
N ARG A 37 -10.23 49.72 -4.52
CA ARG A 37 -10.29 48.97 -3.25
C ARG A 37 -11.58 48.18 -3.09
N GLU A 38 -12.70 48.68 -3.62
CA GLU A 38 -14.00 47.98 -3.60
C GLU A 38 -14.04 46.79 -4.57
N GLN A 39 -13.34 46.87 -5.71
CA GLN A 39 -13.32 45.79 -6.72
C GLN A 39 -12.47 44.58 -6.30
N VAL A 40 -11.41 44.80 -5.52
CA VAL A 40 -10.48 43.73 -5.12
C VAL A 40 -11.05 42.86 -3.99
N THR A 41 -11.96 43.37 -3.16
CA THR A 41 -12.54 42.61 -2.04
C THR A 41 -13.64 41.64 -2.48
N ALA A 42 -14.39 41.96 -3.53
CA ALA A 42 -15.52 41.13 -4.00
C ALA A 42 -15.08 39.85 -4.73
N THR A 43 -13.89 39.84 -5.34
CA THR A 43 -13.39 38.72 -6.16
C THR A 43 -12.32 37.88 -5.45
N ALA A 44 -11.67 38.40 -4.40
CA ALA A 44 -10.55 37.74 -3.75
C ALA A 44 -10.93 36.56 -2.83
N TRP A 45 -12.15 36.54 -2.28
CA TRP A 45 -12.52 35.51 -1.30
C TRP A 45 -12.70 34.12 -1.94
N TYR A 46 -13.29 34.06 -3.14
CA TYR A 46 -13.37 32.82 -3.91
C TYR A 46 -11.99 32.36 -4.42
N ALA A 47 -11.13 33.28 -4.85
CA ALA A 47 -9.78 32.96 -5.32
C ALA A 47 -8.87 32.40 -4.21
N SER A 48 -9.09 32.80 -2.95
CA SER A 48 -8.36 32.28 -1.79
C SER A 48 -8.76 30.84 -1.42
N LEU A 49 -10.01 30.46 -1.68
CA LEU A 49 -10.49 29.09 -1.44
C LEU A 49 -9.95 28.06 -2.44
N TRP A 50 -9.46 28.49 -3.61
CA TRP A 50 -8.95 27.60 -4.66
C TRP A 50 -7.45 27.31 -4.52
N ARG A 51 -6.74 28.03 -3.64
CA ARG A 51 -5.32 27.77 -3.34
C ARG A 51 -5.06 26.35 -2.79
N PRO A 52 -5.84 25.81 -1.84
CA PRO A 52 -5.65 24.42 -1.40
C PRO A 52 -6.19 23.38 -2.39
N VAL A 53 -7.08 23.76 -3.32
CA VAL A 53 -7.66 22.81 -4.29
C VAL A 53 -6.59 22.20 -5.20
N ARG A 54 -5.49 22.92 -5.47
CA ARG A 54 -4.37 22.39 -6.24
C ARG A 54 -3.64 21.23 -5.55
N HIS A 55 -3.76 21.11 -4.23
CA HIS A 55 -3.17 20.04 -3.42
C HIS A 55 -4.19 18.95 -3.02
N ALA A 56 -5.49 19.19 -3.24
CA ALA A 56 -6.54 18.21 -2.94
C ALA A 56 -6.64 17.09 -3.99
N MET A 57 -6.00 17.23 -5.16
CA MET A 57 -6.03 16.21 -6.22
C MET A 57 -5.14 15.00 -5.92
N ALA A 58 -3.99 15.20 -5.26
CA ALA A 58 -3.05 14.13 -4.94
C ALA A 58 -3.64 13.01 -4.04
N PRO A 59 -4.32 13.30 -2.90
CA PRO A 59 -4.92 12.24 -2.09
C PRO A 59 -6.10 11.57 -2.80
N LEU A 60 -6.79 12.27 -3.70
CA LEU A 60 -7.93 11.73 -4.43
C LEU A 60 -7.49 10.69 -5.48
N ILE A 61 -6.38 10.96 -6.17
CA ILE A 61 -5.74 9.99 -7.08
C ILE A 61 -5.21 8.78 -6.29
N LEU A 62 -4.58 9.01 -5.14
CA LEU A 62 -4.11 7.93 -4.25
C LEU A 62 -5.26 7.06 -3.74
N LEU A 63 -6.39 7.67 -3.38
CA LEU A 63 -7.58 6.96 -2.91
C LEU A 63 -8.21 6.14 -4.05
N LEU A 64 -8.36 6.71 -5.26
CA LEU A 64 -8.86 5.97 -6.43
C LEU A 64 -7.92 4.82 -6.81
N MET A 65 -6.61 5.04 -6.78
CA MET A 65 -5.60 4.01 -7.02
C MET A 65 -5.68 2.91 -5.96
N PHE A 66 -5.82 3.25 -4.69
CA PHE A 66 -5.96 2.28 -3.60
C PHE A 66 -7.23 1.44 -3.75
N VAL A 67 -8.37 2.06 -4.06
CA VAL A 67 -9.63 1.36 -4.31
C VAL A 67 -9.50 0.44 -5.53
N GLY A 68 -8.88 0.90 -6.62
CA GLY A 68 -8.65 0.09 -7.81
C GLY A 68 -7.79 -1.15 -7.53
N ILE A 69 -6.68 -0.99 -6.81
CA ILE A 69 -5.79 -2.09 -6.43
C ILE A 69 -6.49 -3.06 -5.48
N TYR A 70 -7.27 -2.55 -4.52
CA TYR A 70 -8.01 -3.37 -3.56
C TYR A 70 -9.04 -4.29 -4.27
N PHE A 71 -9.82 -3.74 -5.20
CA PHE A 71 -10.77 -4.53 -5.98
C PHE A 71 -10.08 -5.53 -6.91
N PHE A 72 -8.96 -5.15 -7.53
CA PHE A 72 -8.17 -6.07 -8.36
C PHE A 72 -7.56 -7.21 -7.54
N ASN A 73 -7.08 -6.93 -6.32
CA ASN A 73 -6.55 -7.94 -5.42
C ASN A 73 -7.62 -8.93 -4.93
N ILE A 74 -8.85 -8.47 -4.65
CA ILE A 74 -9.99 -9.35 -4.34
C ILE A 74 -10.31 -10.28 -5.51
N GLN A 75 -10.31 -9.78 -6.75
CA GLN A 75 -10.57 -10.61 -7.93
C GLN A 75 -9.46 -11.65 -8.15
N GLN A 76 -8.20 -11.28 -7.92
CA GLN A 76 -7.06 -12.17 -8.05
C GLN A 76 -7.01 -13.24 -6.95
N ASN A 77 -7.32 -12.88 -5.69
CA ASN A 77 -7.40 -13.85 -4.60
C ASN A 77 -8.49 -14.90 -4.83
N GLN A 78 -9.59 -14.57 -5.51
CA GLN A 78 -10.61 -15.57 -5.89
C GLN A 78 -10.11 -16.57 -6.94
N GLN A 79 -9.08 -16.24 -7.73
CA GLN A 79 -8.44 -17.20 -8.66
C GLN A 79 -7.34 -18.02 -7.97
N GLN A 80 -6.76 -17.50 -6.88
CA GLN A 80 -5.75 -18.19 -6.07
C GLN A 80 -6.33 -19.11 -4.99
N GLU A 81 -7.62 -19.01 -4.66
CA GLU A 81 -8.32 -20.05 -3.86
C GLU A 81 -8.70 -21.30 -4.66
N MET A 82 -8.13 -21.49 -5.85
CA MET A 82 -7.93 -22.82 -6.42
C MET A 82 -6.66 -23.46 -5.85
N VAL A 83 -6.37 -23.24 -4.56
CA VAL A 83 -5.59 -24.23 -3.79
C VAL A 83 -6.57 -25.37 -3.61
N THR A 84 -6.52 -26.32 -4.56
CA THR A 84 -7.05 -27.67 -4.41
C THR A 84 -6.74 -28.12 -2.99
N THR A 85 -7.75 -28.11 -2.13
CA THR A 85 -7.65 -28.84 -0.87
C THR A 85 -7.44 -30.27 -1.34
N VAL A 86 -6.26 -30.84 -1.03
CA VAL A 86 -5.94 -32.24 -1.38
C VAL A 86 -7.02 -33.21 -0.89
N ALA A 87 -7.82 -32.80 0.10
CA ALA A 87 -9.00 -33.50 0.59
C ALA A 87 -10.24 -33.49 -0.35
N SER A 88 -10.29 -32.63 -1.37
CA SER A 88 -11.39 -32.57 -2.35
C SER A 88 -11.04 -33.20 -3.70
N LEU A 89 -9.83 -33.74 -3.86
CA LEU A 89 -9.47 -34.51 -5.05
C LEU A 89 -10.21 -35.84 -5.02
N SER A 90 -10.77 -36.22 -6.17
CA SER A 90 -11.33 -37.56 -6.33
C SER A 90 -10.21 -38.61 -6.38
N ASP A 91 -10.51 -39.84 -5.97
CA ASP A 91 -9.56 -40.96 -6.03
C ASP A 91 -9.01 -41.16 -7.46
N GLU A 92 -9.82 -40.87 -8.48
CA GLU A 92 -9.42 -40.95 -9.89
C GLU A 92 -8.34 -39.91 -10.25
N GLU A 93 -8.46 -38.68 -9.77
CA GLU A 93 -7.45 -37.63 -9.98
C GLU A 93 -6.14 -37.93 -9.24
N ILE A 94 -6.24 -38.53 -8.06
CA ILE A 94 -5.08 -38.99 -7.28
C ILE A 94 -4.32 -40.06 -8.07
N MET A 95 -5.03 -41.06 -8.61
CA MET A 95 -4.40 -42.14 -9.40
C MET A 95 -3.74 -41.61 -10.66
N VAL A 96 -4.37 -40.67 -11.37
CA VAL A 96 -3.79 -40.02 -12.56
C VAL A 96 -2.52 -39.25 -12.21
N TYR A 97 -2.52 -38.52 -11.09
CA TYR A 97 -1.35 -37.78 -10.63
C TYR A 97 -0.19 -38.72 -10.28
N LEU A 98 -0.48 -39.79 -9.54
CA LEU A 98 0.53 -40.79 -9.16
C LEU A 98 1.13 -41.48 -10.39
N ASP A 99 0.31 -41.83 -11.39
CA ASP A 99 0.78 -42.47 -12.63
C ASP A 99 1.60 -41.51 -13.51
N THR A 100 1.18 -40.24 -13.59
CA THR A 100 1.80 -39.26 -14.51
C THR A 100 3.06 -38.61 -13.95
N TYR A 101 3.09 -38.33 -12.64
CA TYR A 101 4.12 -37.47 -12.04
C TYR A 101 4.88 -38.12 -10.88
N ALA A 102 4.31 -39.09 -10.16
CA ALA A 102 4.98 -39.72 -9.04
C ALA A 102 5.86 -40.90 -9.50
N GLN A 103 6.98 -40.58 -10.15
CA GLN A 103 8.06 -41.54 -10.34
C GLN A 103 8.85 -41.63 -9.03
N VAL A 104 8.56 -42.65 -8.23
CA VAL A 104 9.26 -42.87 -6.97
C VAL A 104 10.65 -43.43 -7.29
N GLU A 105 11.70 -42.65 -7.04
CA GLU A 105 13.08 -43.08 -7.25
C GLU A 105 13.63 -43.72 -5.96
N THR A 106 14.59 -44.64 -6.09
CA THR A 106 15.21 -45.31 -4.92
C THR A 106 15.84 -44.31 -3.94
N ALA A 107 16.26 -43.14 -4.44
CA ALA A 107 16.81 -42.05 -3.65
C ALA A 107 15.78 -41.38 -2.71
N ASP A 108 14.50 -41.37 -3.07
CA ASP A 108 13.43 -40.75 -2.25
C ASP A 108 13.19 -41.52 -0.94
N PHE A 109 13.56 -42.80 -0.91
CA PHE A 109 13.48 -43.65 0.29
C PHE A 109 14.68 -43.49 1.23
N GLU A 110 15.78 -42.85 0.79
CA GLU A 110 16.97 -42.67 1.61
C GLU A 110 16.86 -41.46 2.56
N GLU A 111 16.01 -40.48 2.25
CA GLU A 111 15.86 -39.25 3.04
C GLU A 111 15.07 -39.46 4.34
N HIS A 112 14.27 -40.52 4.40
CA HIS A 112 13.67 -41.01 5.64
C HIS A 112 14.19 -42.41 5.93
N SER A 113 15.36 -42.49 6.56
CA SER A 113 15.78 -43.67 7.31
C SER A 113 14.76 -43.96 8.42
N LEU A 114 13.66 -44.61 8.06
CA LEU A 114 12.72 -45.29 8.95
C LEU A 114 13.36 -46.57 9.47
N ALA A 115 14.63 -46.49 9.89
CA ALA A 115 15.38 -47.59 10.47
C ALA A 115 14.78 -48.10 11.79
N ASP A 116 13.71 -47.47 12.28
CA ASP A 116 13.05 -47.78 13.55
C ASP A 116 11.54 -48.02 13.41
N GLN A 117 11.03 -48.12 12.16
CA GLN A 117 9.62 -48.43 11.95
C GLN A 117 9.54 -49.77 11.24
N ASP A 118 8.92 -50.73 11.94
CA ASP A 118 8.71 -52.14 11.59
C ASP A 118 7.75 -52.29 10.38
N LEU A 119 8.01 -51.55 9.31
CA LEU A 119 7.22 -51.47 8.09
C LEU A 119 7.39 -52.71 7.21
N ALA A 120 8.47 -53.47 7.43
CA ALA A 120 8.69 -54.72 6.72
C ALA A 120 7.52 -55.69 6.91
N VAL A 121 6.85 -55.67 8.08
CA VAL A 121 5.76 -56.60 8.41
C VAL A 121 4.42 -56.19 7.80
N GLU A 122 4.22 -54.90 7.50
CA GLU A 122 2.98 -54.40 6.90
C GLU A 122 3.03 -54.39 5.36
N PHE A 123 4.20 -54.15 4.78
CA PHE A 123 4.38 -54.17 3.31
C PHE A 123 4.64 -55.55 2.73
N LEU A 124 5.25 -56.44 3.51
CA LEU A 124 5.30 -57.85 3.13
C LEU A 124 3.97 -58.46 3.57
N ASN A 125 3.12 -58.83 2.62
CA ASN A 125 1.91 -59.63 2.85
C ASN A 125 2.28 -61.07 3.25
N VAL A 126 3.18 -61.20 4.21
CA VAL A 126 3.73 -62.43 4.74
C VAL A 126 3.61 -62.26 6.25
N SER A 127 2.80 -63.13 6.86
CA SER A 127 2.73 -63.19 8.31
C SER A 127 4.06 -63.68 8.86
N SER A 128 4.42 -63.29 10.09
CA SER A 128 5.63 -63.81 10.77
C SER A 128 5.66 -65.34 10.80
N THR A 129 4.50 -65.98 11.00
CA THR A 129 4.33 -67.43 10.90
C THR A 129 4.66 -67.99 9.53
N THR A 130 4.23 -67.33 8.45
CA THR A 130 4.53 -67.77 7.07
C THR A 130 6.02 -67.58 6.73
N ALA A 131 6.64 -66.51 7.23
CA ALA A 131 8.07 -66.29 7.07
C ALA A 131 8.91 -67.37 7.78
N GLU A 132 8.50 -67.76 8.99
CA GLU A 132 9.16 -68.84 9.74
C GLU A 132 9.00 -70.20 9.03
N GLU A 133 7.84 -70.48 8.42
CA GLU A 133 7.59 -71.72 7.66
C GLU A 133 8.48 -71.84 6.40
N GLU A 134 8.67 -70.73 5.67
CA GLU A 134 9.58 -70.69 4.50
C GLU A 134 11.05 -70.86 4.90
N LEU A 135 11.45 -70.32 6.05
CA LEU A 135 12.82 -70.48 6.57
C LEU A 135 13.09 -71.92 7.04
N GLU A 136 12.07 -72.62 7.52
CA GLU A 136 12.20 -74.03 7.91
C GLU A 136 12.42 -74.95 6.69
N TYR A 137 11.87 -74.57 5.52
CA TYR A 137 12.09 -75.27 4.26
C TYR A 137 13.55 -75.18 3.79
N TYR A 138 14.17 -74.02 3.99
CA TYR A 138 15.62 -73.83 3.78
C TYR A 138 16.37 -74.05 5.10
N LYS A 139 16.53 -75.31 5.52
CA LYS A 139 17.43 -75.67 6.64
C LYS A 139 18.86 -75.14 6.41
N ILE A 140 19.18 -73.95 6.92
CA ILE A 140 20.53 -73.36 6.87
C ILE A 140 21.42 -73.89 8.01
N ASN A 141 21.02 -74.99 8.68
CA ASN A 141 21.73 -75.54 9.85
C ASN A 141 22.85 -76.55 9.53
N ASP A 142 23.20 -76.75 8.26
CA ASP A 142 24.33 -77.62 7.85
C ASP A 142 25.46 -76.83 7.14
N LEU A 143 25.76 -75.63 7.62
CA LEU A 143 27.06 -75.02 7.33
C LEU A 143 28.06 -75.45 8.40
N ASP A 144 28.63 -76.64 8.18
CA ASP A 144 29.80 -77.14 8.89
C ASP A 144 30.98 -76.18 8.60
N TYR A 145 31.58 -75.62 9.65
CA TYR A 145 32.73 -74.70 9.56
C TYR A 145 34.03 -75.44 9.28
#